data_AF-A0A7S2GQD0-F1
#
_entry.id   AF-A0A7S2GQD0-F1
#
_cell.length_a   1.000
_cell.length_b   1.000
_cell.length_c   1.000
_cell.angle_alpha   90.00
_cell.angle_beta   90.00
_cell.angle_gamma   90.00
#
_symmetry.space_group_name_H-M   'P 1'
#
loop_
_entity.id
_entity.type
_entity.pdbx_description
1 polymer ?
#
loop_
_entity_poly.entity_id
_entity_poly.type
_entity_poly.pdbx_seq_one_letter_code
_entity_poly.pdbx_strand_id
1 'polypeptide(L)'
;VAEEWQGGAVDRPPLSEGRRASGFELSNDAADLLVQLMGFSASTILEGNQELVSGHLQRFLWVFNSDEFRIVCPLVIMAMRVALLGAVFSATWMMLKTKSEHETMSQRMQMGKKDYVGASQTALLRNSFSVSTSFPGIFIATVAINFLVAVVSIFVVLVVVLTPIVLLILPGTRGMIFGLLMLLRFPLVAAIVKWVLKSLIVDKLLVEHGQPVYPQFFAPMWFLLILLNFVQAPFFAVFRWATLVINATLSSTYIHTCAVSEARMSLDPGYYAFISLTFTQSARRNLVRTCFISALMPQTQRARGPKAKTEEDPDERRRRLRIRNKLWVAVTLWNNPEIRSTRRISKDREFASLASLVMRDDEHGGLPSASTKDDR
;
A
#
# COMPACT_ATOMS: atom_id res chain seq x y z
N VAL A 1 -20.84 -17.83 4.26
CA VAL A 1 -19.51 -18.41 4.60
C VAL A 1 -18.54 -17.34 5.12
N ALA A 2 -19.03 -16.25 5.71
CA ALA A 2 -18.21 -15.23 6.38
C ALA A 2 -18.82 -14.80 7.73
N GLU A 3 -19.64 -15.67 8.34
CA GLU A 3 -20.38 -15.37 9.58
C GLU A 3 -20.24 -16.46 10.66
N GLU A 4 -19.28 -17.38 10.52
CA GLU A 4 -19.16 -18.53 11.44
C GLU A 4 -17.88 -18.48 12.30
N TRP A 5 -17.52 -17.29 12.78
CA TRP A 5 -16.35 -17.10 13.66
C TRP A 5 -16.62 -16.20 14.88
N GLN A 6 -17.87 -16.15 15.36
CA GLN A 6 -18.22 -15.56 16.65
C GLN A 6 -18.86 -16.63 17.56
N GLY A 7 -18.11 -17.16 18.51
CA GLY A 7 -18.66 -18.08 19.51
C GLY A 7 -17.61 -18.95 20.17
N GLY A 8 -16.83 -18.38 21.09
CA GLY A 8 -15.88 -19.11 21.92
C GLY A 8 -15.51 -18.30 23.15
N ALA A 9 -16.47 -18.16 24.07
CA ALA A 9 -16.21 -17.63 25.41
C ALA A 9 -15.35 -18.63 26.18
N VAL A 10 -14.05 -18.32 26.31
CA VAL A 10 -13.12 -19.07 27.15
C VAL A 10 -13.07 -18.35 28.50
N ASP A 11 -13.52 -19.05 29.54
CA ASP A 11 -13.41 -18.64 30.95
C ASP A 11 -11.96 -18.30 31.30
N ARG A 12 -11.74 -17.07 31.77
CA ARG A 12 -10.45 -16.64 32.33
C ARG A 12 -10.48 -16.83 33.85
N PRO A 13 -9.46 -17.48 34.45
CA PRO A 13 -9.35 -17.57 35.91
C PRO A 13 -8.98 -16.20 36.52
N PRO A 14 -9.28 -15.99 37.81
CA PRO A 14 -9.05 -14.72 38.48
C PRO A 14 -7.56 -14.41 38.66
N LEU A 15 -7.18 -13.18 38.36
CA LEU A 15 -5.86 -12.61 38.60
C LEU A 15 -5.65 -12.44 40.11
N SER A 16 -4.72 -13.22 40.67
CA SER A 16 -4.20 -13.03 42.02
C SER A 16 -3.24 -11.84 42.09
N GLU A 17 -3.44 -11.01 43.10
CA GLU A 17 -2.61 -9.87 43.48
C GLU A 17 -1.15 -10.26 43.84
N GLY A 18 -0.24 -9.29 43.66
CA GLY A 18 0.84 -9.06 44.60
C GLY A 18 2.22 -9.66 44.27
N ARG A 19 3.03 -8.93 43.48
CA ARG A 19 4.49 -8.90 43.69
C ARG A 19 5.02 -7.48 43.55
N ARG A 20 5.49 -6.96 44.68
CA ARG A 20 6.32 -5.75 44.78
C ARG A 20 7.60 -5.96 43.97
N ALA A 21 7.87 -5.06 43.03
CA ALA A 21 9.16 -4.97 42.37
C ALA A 21 10.18 -4.39 43.35
N SER A 22 11.13 -5.23 43.79
CA SER A 22 12.36 -4.78 44.41
C SER A 22 13.23 -4.08 43.37
N GLY A 23 13.82 -2.94 43.74
CA GLY A 23 14.72 -2.16 42.90
C GLY A 23 15.90 -3.01 42.41
N PHE A 24 16.13 -2.93 41.10
CA PHE A 24 17.23 -3.60 40.41
C PHE A 24 18.38 -2.58 40.30
N GLU A 25 19.45 -2.77 41.07
CA GLU A 25 20.68 -1.97 40.99
C GLU A 25 21.45 -2.39 39.72
N LEU A 26 21.27 -1.62 38.64
CA LEU A 26 21.66 -2.00 37.27
C LEU A 26 23.10 -1.63 36.88
N SER A 27 23.99 -1.32 37.83
CA SER A 27 25.29 -0.71 37.49
C SER A 27 26.44 -1.68 37.29
N ASN A 28 26.46 -2.84 37.97
CA ASN A 28 27.62 -3.74 37.93
C ASN A 28 27.41 -4.98 37.04
N ASP A 29 26.19 -5.51 36.99
CA ASP A 29 25.89 -6.74 36.23
C ASP A 29 25.93 -6.55 34.71
N ALA A 30 25.71 -5.33 34.20
CA ALA A 30 25.77 -5.03 32.77
C ALA A 30 27.21 -5.09 32.21
N ALA A 31 28.20 -4.78 33.05
CA ALA A 31 29.61 -4.88 32.66
C ALA A 31 30.05 -6.35 32.55
N ASP A 32 29.65 -7.18 33.51
CA ASP A 32 29.98 -8.61 33.53
C ASP A 32 29.30 -9.38 32.39
N LEU A 33 28.07 -9.01 32.02
CA LEU A 33 27.36 -9.63 30.90
C LEU A 33 28.00 -9.29 29.54
N LEU A 34 28.56 -8.08 29.38
CA LEU A 34 29.31 -7.66 28.19
C LEU A 34 30.64 -8.42 28.06
N VAL A 35 31.31 -8.68 29.17
CA VAL A 35 32.55 -9.49 29.22
C VAL A 35 32.26 -10.94 28.85
N GLN A 36 31.14 -11.52 29.33
CA GLN A 36 30.73 -12.88 28.96
C GLN A 36 30.29 -13.00 27.49
N LEU A 37 29.53 -12.03 26.97
CA LEU A 37 29.02 -12.06 25.58
C LEU A 37 30.12 -11.93 24.52
N MET A 38 31.25 -11.30 24.85
CA MET A 38 32.36 -11.13 23.91
C MET A 38 33.23 -12.37 23.74
N GLY A 39 32.99 -13.47 24.48
CA GLY A 39 33.52 -14.81 24.15
C GLY A 39 35.05 -14.90 24.01
N PHE A 40 35.81 -13.96 24.56
CA PHE A 40 37.26 -13.95 24.46
C PHE A 40 37.83 -14.90 25.51
N SER A 41 38.49 -15.97 25.05
CA SER A 41 39.35 -16.83 25.88
C SER A 41 40.53 -16.00 26.40
N ALA A 42 40.29 -15.33 27.53
CA ALA A 42 41.17 -14.32 28.14
C ALA A 42 42.51 -14.88 28.63
N SER A 43 42.69 -16.18 28.77
CA SER A 43 43.83 -16.73 29.52
C SER A 43 45.18 -16.71 28.79
N THR A 44 45.24 -16.54 27.46
CA THR A 44 46.51 -16.72 26.70
C THR A 44 47.04 -15.45 26.03
N ILE A 45 46.29 -14.35 26.06
CA ILE A 45 46.70 -13.05 25.47
C ILE A 45 46.91 -11.97 26.56
N LEU A 46 46.50 -12.23 27.82
CA LEU A 46 46.38 -11.17 28.82
C LEU A 46 47.67 -10.72 29.53
N GLU A 47 48.71 -11.55 29.65
CA GLU A 47 49.88 -11.15 30.48
C GLU A 47 50.76 -10.08 29.82
N GLY A 48 50.78 -9.98 28.49
CA GLY A 48 51.54 -8.94 27.78
C GLY A 48 50.75 -7.67 27.43
N ASN A 49 49.42 -7.73 27.47
CA ASN A 49 48.54 -6.64 27.01
C ASN A 49 47.65 -6.05 28.12
N GLN A 50 47.78 -6.50 29.38
CA GLN A 50 46.95 -6.02 30.48
C GLN A 50 47.08 -4.51 30.73
N GLU A 51 48.26 -3.92 30.57
CA GLU A 51 48.46 -2.47 30.72
C GLU A 51 47.86 -1.67 29.55
N LEU A 52 47.95 -2.18 28.32
CA LEU A 52 47.37 -1.51 27.15
C LEU A 52 45.83 -1.58 27.16
N VAL A 53 45.29 -2.75 27.52
CA VAL A 53 43.85 -2.99 27.63
C VAL A 53 43.27 -2.21 28.81
N SER A 54 43.95 -2.15 29.96
CA SER A 54 43.47 -1.36 31.10
C SER A 54 43.43 0.14 30.79
N GLY A 55 44.42 0.68 30.07
CA GLY A 55 44.41 2.07 29.62
C GLY A 55 43.28 2.39 28.62
N HIS A 56 43.02 1.52 27.65
CA HIS A 56 41.91 1.71 26.71
C HIS A 56 40.54 1.54 27.36
N LEU A 57 40.39 0.55 28.26
CA LEU A 57 39.17 0.33 29.02
C LEU A 57 38.88 1.52 29.94
N GLN A 58 39.89 2.07 30.61
CA GLN A 58 39.73 3.24 31.48
C GLN A 58 39.35 4.49 30.70
N ARG A 59 39.92 4.72 29.50
CA ARG A 59 39.48 5.82 28.61
C ARG A 59 38.05 5.61 28.11
N PHE A 60 37.68 4.38 27.76
CA PHE A 60 36.31 4.04 27.36
C PHE A 60 35.33 4.30 28.51
N LEU A 61 35.60 3.75 29.71
CA LEU A 61 34.79 3.97 30.91
C LEU A 61 34.72 5.45 31.32
N TRP A 62 35.78 6.23 31.10
CA TRP A 62 35.76 7.67 31.34
C TRP A 62 34.78 8.40 30.42
N VAL A 63 34.61 7.96 29.16
CA VAL A 63 33.57 8.49 28.26
C VAL A 63 32.16 8.20 28.81
N PHE A 64 31.90 7.00 29.35
CA PHE A 64 30.62 6.68 30.01
C PHE A 64 30.37 7.49 31.27
N ASN A 65 31.43 7.91 31.97
CA ASN A 65 31.32 8.69 33.18
C ASN A 65 31.29 10.21 32.94
N SER A 66 31.38 10.65 31.68
CA SER A 66 31.21 12.06 31.32
C SER A 66 29.77 12.53 31.57
N ASP A 67 29.61 13.77 32.03
CA ASP A 67 28.28 14.37 32.23
C ASP A 67 27.49 14.46 30.91
N GLU A 68 28.18 14.51 29.77
CA GLU A 68 27.58 14.51 28.44
C GLU A 68 26.90 13.16 28.14
N PHE A 69 27.52 12.04 28.51
CA PHE A 69 26.95 10.70 28.31
C PHE A 69 25.66 10.51 29.11
N ARG A 70 25.59 11.09 30.33
CA ARG A 70 24.38 11.06 31.17
C ARG A 70 23.18 11.76 30.54
N ILE A 71 23.40 12.73 29.66
CA ILE A 71 22.34 13.44 28.92
C ILE A 71 22.00 12.71 27.61
N VAL A 72 23.02 12.24 26.88
CA VAL A 72 22.84 11.59 25.57
C VAL A 72 22.15 10.23 25.70
N CYS A 73 22.51 9.43 26.70
CA CYS A 73 21.99 8.06 26.85
C CYS A 73 20.45 8.02 27.02
N PRO A 74 19.82 8.78 27.94
CA PRO A 74 18.36 8.83 28.05
C PRO A 74 17.67 9.30 26.76
N LEU A 75 18.28 10.22 26.02
CA LEU A 75 17.74 10.73 24.77
C LEU A 75 17.79 9.68 23.64
N VAL A 76 18.87 8.91 23.55
CA VAL A 76 18.96 7.79 22.61
C VAL A 76 17.94 6.70 22.95
N ILE A 77 17.77 6.38 24.24
CA ILE A 77 16.75 5.42 24.70
C ILE A 77 15.34 5.94 24.35
N MET A 78 15.06 7.22 24.57
CA MET A 78 13.79 7.85 24.21
C MET A 78 13.57 7.79 22.69
N ALA A 79 14.57 8.14 21.88
CA ALA A 79 14.51 8.10 20.44
C ALA A 79 14.23 6.67 19.92
N MET A 80 14.88 5.66 20.50
CA MET A 80 14.62 4.25 20.18
C MET A 80 13.19 3.84 20.49
N ARG A 81 12.63 4.27 21.64
CA ARG A 81 11.23 3.99 22.01
C ARG A 81 10.25 4.65 21.03
N VAL A 82 10.49 5.91 20.67
CA VAL A 82 9.67 6.63 19.69
C VAL A 82 9.77 5.96 18.31
N ALA A 83 10.96 5.51 17.91
CA ALA A 83 11.16 4.79 16.65
C ALA A 83 10.41 3.45 16.63
N LEU A 84 10.41 2.69 17.73
CA LEU A 84 9.63 1.45 17.86
C LEU A 84 8.12 1.70 17.73
N LEU A 85 7.59 2.72 18.43
CA LEU A 85 6.17 3.08 18.32
C LEU A 85 5.81 3.54 16.89
N GLY A 86 6.65 4.37 16.29
CA GLY A 86 6.49 4.82 14.90
C GLY A 86 6.54 3.67 13.90
N ALA A 87 7.39 2.67 14.14
CA ALA A 87 7.47 1.48 13.30
C ALA A 87 6.24 0.58 13.40
N VAL A 88 5.67 0.41 14.61
CA VAL A 88 4.38 -0.30 14.78
C VAL A 88 3.27 0.44 14.02
N PHE A 89 3.22 1.77 14.14
CA PHE A 89 2.27 2.59 13.41
C PHE A 89 2.44 2.45 11.89
N SER A 90 3.68 2.53 11.39
CA SER A 90 4.00 2.35 9.96
C SER A 90 3.58 0.96 9.45
N ALA A 91 3.88 -0.10 10.19
CA ALA A 91 3.48 -1.47 9.83
C ALA A 91 1.96 -1.62 9.77
N THR A 92 1.24 -1.08 10.76
CA THR A 92 -0.22 -1.09 10.81
C THR A 92 -0.81 -0.30 9.64
N TRP A 93 -0.27 0.88 9.35
CA TRP A 93 -0.67 1.71 8.22
C TRP A 93 -0.48 0.98 6.89
N MET A 94 0.66 0.34 6.69
CA MET A 94 0.96 -0.45 5.49
C MET A 94 -0.05 -1.60 5.28
N MET A 95 -0.46 -2.29 6.36
CA MET A 95 -1.48 -3.34 6.30
C MET A 95 -2.84 -2.78 5.88
N LEU A 96 -3.29 -1.69 6.51
CA LEU A 96 -4.55 -1.02 6.19
C LEU A 96 -4.58 -0.51 4.75
N LYS A 97 -3.47 0.10 4.32
CA LYS A 97 -3.32 0.60 2.95
C LYS A 97 -3.36 -0.55 1.93
N THR A 98 -2.65 -1.64 2.18
CA THR A 98 -2.66 -2.81 1.29
C THR A 98 -4.05 -3.43 1.17
N LYS A 99 -4.82 -3.48 2.27
CA LYS A 99 -6.22 -3.91 2.23
C LYS A 99 -7.07 -3.01 1.33
N SER A 100 -7.02 -1.70 1.55
CA SER A 100 -7.80 -0.72 0.78
C SER A 100 -7.46 -0.76 -0.72
N GLU A 101 -6.17 -0.91 -1.05
CA GLU A 101 -5.71 -1.02 -2.44
C GLU A 101 -6.10 -2.35 -3.07
N HIS A 102 -6.10 -3.45 -2.32
CA HIS A 102 -6.62 -4.74 -2.81
C HIS A 102 -8.10 -4.64 -3.19
N GLU A 103 -8.93 -4.02 -2.35
CA GLU A 103 -10.36 -3.81 -2.62
C GLU A 103 -10.57 -2.94 -3.87
N THR A 104 -9.87 -1.81 -3.92
CA THR A 104 -9.95 -0.86 -5.05
C THR A 104 -9.50 -1.50 -6.36
N MET A 105 -8.37 -2.22 -6.34
CA MET A 105 -7.82 -2.88 -7.52
C MET A 105 -8.69 -4.05 -7.98
N SER A 106 -9.26 -4.83 -7.04
CA SER A 106 -10.24 -5.87 -7.34
C SER A 106 -11.48 -5.31 -8.04
N GLN A 107 -12.02 -4.18 -7.55
CA GLN A 107 -13.14 -3.50 -8.20
C GLN A 107 -12.79 -3.02 -9.61
N ARG A 108 -11.61 -2.41 -9.81
CA ARG A 108 -11.15 -1.98 -11.15
C ARG A 108 -11.02 -3.15 -12.12
N MET A 109 -10.47 -4.27 -11.67
CA MET A 109 -10.38 -5.50 -12.47
C MET A 109 -11.76 -6.05 -12.82
N GLN A 110 -12.74 -6.02 -11.90
CA GLN A 110 -14.12 -6.43 -12.17
C GLN A 110 -14.82 -5.51 -13.17
N MET A 111 -14.51 -4.20 -13.15
CA MET A 111 -14.99 -3.23 -14.14
C MET A 111 -14.30 -3.37 -15.50
N GLY A 112 -13.26 -4.21 -15.63
CA GLY A 112 -12.47 -4.34 -16.85
C GLY A 112 -11.57 -3.13 -17.14
N LYS A 113 -11.36 -2.24 -16.16
CA LYS A 113 -10.41 -1.12 -16.29
C LYS A 113 -8.99 -1.67 -16.31
N LYS A 114 -8.14 -1.14 -17.20
CA LYS A 114 -6.76 -1.57 -17.42
C LYS A 114 -5.74 -0.54 -16.90
N ASP A 115 -6.12 0.25 -15.91
CA ASP A 115 -5.35 1.34 -15.33
C ASP A 115 -4.35 0.89 -14.23
N TYR A 116 -3.90 -0.37 -14.29
CA TYR A 116 -2.99 -0.97 -13.31
C TYR A 116 -1.77 -1.59 -13.99
N VAL A 117 -0.64 -1.63 -13.29
CA VAL A 117 0.60 -2.23 -13.80
C VAL A 117 0.40 -3.74 -13.94
N GLY A 118 0.63 -4.28 -15.13
CA GLY A 118 0.42 -5.70 -15.45
C GLY A 118 -0.87 -5.97 -16.22
N ALA A 119 -1.67 -4.95 -16.54
CA ALA A 119 -2.89 -5.10 -17.32
C ALA A 119 -2.65 -5.61 -18.75
N SER A 120 -1.46 -5.40 -19.32
CA SER A 120 -1.09 -5.98 -20.61
C SER A 120 -0.81 -7.50 -20.54
N GLN A 121 -0.48 -8.03 -19.37
CA GLN A 121 -0.02 -9.40 -19.15
C GLN A 121 -1.10 -10.33 -18.56
N THR A 122 -2.37 -10.08 -18.86
CA THR A 122 -3.50 -10.88 -18.34
C THR A 122 -3.39 -12.38 -18.60
N ALA A 123 -2.80 -12.79 -19.74
CA ALA A 123 -2.59 -14.20 -20.07
C ALA A 123 -1.65 -14.90 -19.07
N LEU A 124 -0.61 -14.19 -18.63
CA LEU A 124 0.36 -14.67 -17.65
C LEU A 124 -0.26 -14.68 -16.24
N LEU A 125 -1.01 -13.65 -15.87
CA LEU A 125 -1.75 -13.62 -14.59
C LEU A 125 -2.77 -14.76 -14.47
N ARG A 126 -3.39 -15.18 -15.59
CA ARG A 126 -4.37 -16.28 -15.61
C ARG A 126 -3.79 -17.63 -15.19
N ASN A 127 -2.50 -17.85 -15.42
CA ASN A 127 -1.82 -19.11 -15.09
C ASN A 127 -1.05 -19.05 -13.76
N SER A 128 -1.14 -17.94 -13.01
CA SER A 128 -0.27 -17.64 -11.87
C SER A 128 -0.86 -18.03 -10.50
N PHE A 129 -1.59 -19.14 -10.45
CA PHE A 129 -2.22 -19.62 -9.21
C PHE A 129 -1.21 -19.96 -8.11
N SER A 130 -0.12 -20.64 -8.47
CA SER A 130 0.96 -20.97 -7.53
C SER A 130 1.61 -19.73 -6.91
N VAL A 131 1.72 -18.65 -7.69
CA VAL A 131 2.27 -17.38 -7.20
C VAL A 131 1.29 -16.71 -6.24
N SER A 132 -0.02 -16.74 -6.54
CA SER A 132 -1.03 -16.17 -5.64
C SER A 132 -1.04 -16.82 -4.25
N THR A 133 -0.70 -18.10 -4.13
CA THR A 133 -0.61 -18.80 -2.84
C THR A 133 0.59 -18.37 -2.00
N SER A 134 1.62 -17.77 -2.60
CA SER A 134 2.78 -17.24 -1.88
C SER A 134 2.51 -15.88 -1.22
N PHE A 135 1.42 -15.19 -1.60
CA PHE A 135 1.13 -13.82 -1.15
C PHE A 135 1.09 -13.66 0.39
N PRO A 136 0.40 -14.51 1.18
CA PRO A 136 0.35 -14.33 2.64
C PRO A 136 1.74 -14.39 3.28
N GLY A 137 2.61 -15.28 2.80
CA GLY A 137 3.98 -15.41 3.30
C GLY A 137 4.83 -14.18 2.95
N ILE A 138 4.77 -13.74 1.70
CA ILE A 138 5.47 -12.51 1.27
C ILE A 138 4.95 -11.30 2.02
N PHE A 139 3.63 -11.20 2.23
CA PHE A 139 2.99 -10.12 2.98
C PHE A 139 3.51 -10.02 4.41
N ILE A 140 3.51 -11.12 5.15
CA ILE A 140 4.02 -11.14 6.54
C ILE A 140 5.50 -10.77 6.58
N ALA A 141 6.31 -11.33 5.66
CA ALA A 141 7.73 -11.01 5.58
C ALA A 141 7.98 -9.52 5.29
N THR A 142 7.24 -8.93 4.34
CA THR A 142 7.37 -7.50 4.03
C THR A 142 6.88 -6.61 5.16
N VAL A 143 5.83 -6.99 5.92
CA VAL A 143 5.40 -6.25 7.12
C VAL A 143 6.54 -6.23 8.16
N ALA A 144 7.19 -7.36 8.39
CA ALA A 144 8.31 -7.46 9.33
C ALA A 144 9.53 -6.65 8.86
N ILE A 145 9.87 -6.72 7.58
CA ILE A 145 10.96 -5.91 6.99
C ILE A 145 10.62 -4.42 7.08
N ASN A 146 9.37 -4.02 6.76
CA ASN A 146 8.92 -2.64 6.90
C ASN A 146 9.05 -2.14 8.34
N PHE A 147 8.69 -2.97 9.33
CA PHE A 147 8.90 -2.63 10.73
C PHE A 147 10.37 -2.34 11.04
N LEU A 148 11.30 -3.24 10.65
CA LEU A 148 12.73 -3.04 10.89
C LEU A 148 13.28 -1.79 10.19
N VAL A 149 12.92 -1.61 8.92
CA VAL A 149 13.30 -0.45 8.12
C VAL A 149 12.73 0.84 8.71
N ALA A 150 11.49 0.82 9.21
CA ALA A 150 10.86 1.95 9.89
C ALA A 150 11.57 2.28 11.21
N VAL A 151 11.98 1.28 12.00
CA VAL A 151 12.75 1.52 13.22
C VAL A 151 14.06 2.23 12.89
N VAL A 152 14.84 1.68 11.94
CA VAL A 152 16.14 2.25 11.57
C VAL A 152 15.99 3.66 10.98
N SER A 153 15.05 3.85 10.05
CA SER A 153 14.85 5.15 9.39
C SER A 153 14.36 6.22 10.35
N ILE A 154 13.34 5.92 11.19
CA ILE A 154 12.84 6.88 12.18
C ILE A 154 13.92 7.17 13.23
N PHE A 155 14.65 6.17 13.69
CA PHE A 155 15.75 6.37 14.65
C PHE A 155 16.85 7.25 14.07
N VAL A 156 17.30 6.99 12.83
CA VAL A 156 18.30 7.83 12.15
C VAL A 156 17.79 9.26 11.99
N VAL A 157 16.54 9.45 11.58
CA VAL A 157 15.94 10.80 11.48
C VAL A 157 15.92 11.50 12.84
N LEU A 158 15.49 10.81 13.89
CA LEU A 158 15.46 11.36 15.25
C LEU A 158 16.86 11.72 15.73
N VAL A 159 17.86 10.86 15.53
CA VAL A 159 19.26 11.14 15.90
C VAL A 159 19.78 12.34 15.09
N VAL A 160 19.61 12.35 13.77
CA VAL A 160 20.06 13.46 12.91
C VAL A 160 19.40 14.79 13.28
N VAL A 161 18.15 14.79 13.74
CA VAL A 161 17.42 16.01 14.15
C VAL A 161 17.74 16.41 15.60
N LEU A 162 17.82 15.46 16.54
CA LEU A 162 18.04 15.72 17.95
C LEU A 162 19.52 16.02 18.26
N THR A 163 20.46 15.36 17.58
CA THR A 163 21.90 15.52 17.83
C THR A 163 22.34 16.98 17.69
N PRO A 164 21.99 17.73 16.63
CA PRO A 164 22.32 19.16 16.54
C PRO A 164 21.72 20.00 17.67
N ILE A 165 20.52 19.68 18.14
CA ILE A 165 19.86 20.40 19.24
C ILE A 165 20.61 20.17 20.54
N VAL A 166 20.94 18.91 20.85
CA VAL A 166 21.68 18.52 22.06
C VAL A 166 23.09 19.09 22.05
N LEU A 167 23.80 18.96 20.94
CA LEU A 167 25.16 19.49 20.79
C LEU A 167 25.20 21.03 20.92
N LEU A 168 24.09 21.74 20.65
CA LEU A 168 24.01 23.20 20.77
C LEU A 168 23.87 23.62 22.24
N ILE A 169 23.20 22.79 23.05
CA ILE A 169 23.07 23.01 24.49
C ILE A 169 24.43 22.80 25.18
N LEU A 170 25.18 21.78 24.79
CA LEU A 170 26.48 21.42 25.36
C LEU A 170 27.58 22.46 25.03
N PRO A 171 28.21 23.10 26.03
CA PRO A 171 29.16 24.19 25.79
C PRO A 171 30.41 23.78 25.01
N GLY A 172 30.91 22.55 25.20
CA GLY A 172 32.11 22.04 24.52
C GLY A 172 31.93 21.80 23.02
N THR A 173 30.72 21.43 22.58
CA THR A 173 30.44 21.03 21.19
C THR A 173 29.84 22.13 20.32
N ARG A 174 29.49 23.28 20.91
CA ARG A 174 28.94 24.45 20.19
C ARG A 174 29.78 24.84 18.98
N GLY A 175 31.11 24.83 19.10
CA GLY A 175 32.02 25.22 18.02
C GLY A 175 31.83 24.37 16.75
N MET A 176 31.60 23.06 16.89
CA MET A 176 31.39 22.17 15.74
C MET A 176 30.09 22.50 15.00
N ILE A 177 29.01 22.75 15.73
CA ILE A 177 27.73 23.13 15.10
C ILE A 177 27.81 24.51 14.48
N PHE A 178 28.45 25.47 15.14
CA PHE A 178 28.68 26.78 14.53
C PHE A 178 29.48 26.65 13.23
N GLY A 179 30.49 25.77 13.18
CA GLY A 179 31.20 25.44 11.94
C GLY A 179 30.27 24.87 10.86
N LEU A 180 29.43 23.90 11.21
CA LEU A 180 28.46 23.30 10.28
C LEU A 180 27.40 24.30 9.79
N LEU A 181 26.86 25.12 10.70
CA LEU A 181 25.91 26.19 10.39
C LEU A 181 26.57 27.28 9.53
N MET A 182 27.85 27.60 9.76
CA MET A 182 28.60 28.51 8.90
C MET A 182 28.80 27.95 7.50
N LEU A 183 29.03 26.64 7.35
CA LEU A 183 29.05 25.98 6.04
C LEU A 183 27.68 26.07 5.35
N LEU A 184 26.59 25.82 6.08
CA LEU A 184 25.22 25.87 5.57
C LEU A 184 24.71 27.30 5.31
N ARG A 185 25.33 28.30 5.95
CA ARG A 185 25.01 29.72 5.77
C ARG A 185 25.21 30.16 4.33
N PHE A 186 26.25 29.67 3.66
CA PHE A 186 26.56 30.07 2.29
C PHE A 186 25.45 29.75 1.28
N PRO A 187 24.98 28.48 1.13
CA PRO A 187 23.87 28.18 0.21
C PRO A 187 22.55 28.83 0.64
N LEU A 188 22.36 29.08 1.94
CA LEU A 188 21.16 29.74 2.46
C LEU A 188 21.13 31.24 2.10
N VAL A 189 22.26 31.94 2.27
CA VAL A 189 22.40 33.34 1.82
C VAL A 189 22.24 33.41 0.30
N ALA A 190 22.87 32.51 -0.46
CA ALA A 190 22.68 32.42 -1.91
C ALA A 190 21.21 32.19 -2.29
N ALA A 191 20.46 31.38 -1.52
CA ALA A 191 19.03 31.15 -1.73
C ALA A 191 18.20 32.41 -1.52
N ILE A 192 18.47 33.13 -0.44
CA ILE A 192 17.77 34.38 -0.12
C ILE A 192 18.08 35.43 -1.18
N VAL A 193 19.36 35.64 -1.52
CA VAL A 193 19.77 36.59 -2.57
C VAL A 193 19.11 36.25 -3.90
N LYS A 194 19.16 34.97 -4.31
CA LYS A 194 18.48 34.48 -5.52
C LYS A 194 16.98 34.75 -5.48
N TRP A 195 16.32 34.45 -4.35
CA TRP A 195 14.88 34.65 -4.18
C TRP A 195 14.50 36.14 -4.29
N VAL A 196 15.27 37.02 -3.65
CA VAL A 196 15.09 38.48 -3.73
C VAL A 196 15.33 38.98 -5.16
N LEU A 197 16.43 38.58 -5.79
CA LEU A 197 16.77 38.99 -7.16
C LEU A 197 15.70 38.56 -8.17
N LYS A 198 15.24 37.31 -8.04
CA LYS A 198 14.15 36.77 -8.86
C LYS A 198 12.85 37.55 -8.63
N SER A 199 12.43 37.68 -7.37
CA SER A 199 11.10 38.23 -7.05
C SER A 199 11.01 39.74 -7.25
N LEU A 200 12.09 40.49 -6.99
CA LEU A 200 12.09 41.95 -7.09
C LEU A 200 12.54 42.47 -8.45
N ILE A 201 13.50 41.80 -9.10
CA ILE A 201 14.10 42.34 -10.33
C ILE A 201 13.60 41.59 -11.55
N VAL A 202 13.68 40.25 -11.55
CA VAL A 202 13.24 39.48 -12.72
C VAL A 202 11.73 39.52 -12.89
N ASP A 203 10.99 39.09 -11.87
CA ASP A 203 9.55 38.87 -11.95
C ASP A 203 8.76 40.21 -11.98
N LYS A 204 9.30 41.30 -11.43
CA LYS A 204 8.62 42.61 -11.39
C LYS A 204 9.10 43.61 -12.44
N LEU A 205 10.37 43.60 -12.82
CA LEU A 205 10.96 44.67 -13.64
C LEU A 205 11.36 44.20 -15.04
N LEU A 206 11.76 42.93 -15.18
CA LEU A 206 12.29 42.41 -16.45
C LEU A 206 11.30 41.54 -17.23
N VAL A 207 10.31 40.93 -16.57
CA VAL A 207 9.36 40.02 -17.20
C VAL A 207 7.93 40.56 -17.06
N GLU A 208 7.27 40.75 -18.20
CA GLU A 208 5.86 41.11 -18.27
C GLU A 208 5.16 40.07 -19.16
N HIS A 209 4.06 39.48 -18.66
CA HIS A 209 3.34 38.40 -19.36
C HIS A 209 4.20 37.20 -19.79
N GLY A 210 5.28 36.91 -19.05
CA GLY A 210 6.20 35.81 -19.37
C GLY A 210 7.20 36.11 -20.49
N GLN A 211 7.24 37.34 -21.00
CA GLN A 211 8.22 37.79 -21.98
C GLN A 211 9.20 38.79 -21.36
N PRO A 212 10.50 38.75 -21.72
CA PRO A 212 11.48 39.72 -21.25
C PRO A 212 11.27 41.07 -21.92
N VAL A 213 10.92 42.11 -21.15
CA VAL A 213 10.69 43.47 -21.64
C VAL A 213 12.00 44.15 -22.03
N TYR A 214 13.07 43.90 -21.26
CA TYR A 214 14.39 44.51 -21.45
C TYR A 214 15.48 43.44 -21.64
N PRO A 215 15.73 42.96 -22.87
CA PRO A 215 16.64 41.84 -23.12
C PRO A 215 18.09 42.12 -22.69
N GLN A 216 18.54 43.38 -22.81
CA GLN A 216 19.90 43.79 -22.46
C GLN A 216 20.19 43.67 -20.96
N PHE A 217 19.21 43.96 -20.10
CA PHE A 217 19.33 43.81 -18.64
C PHE A 217 18.95 42.40 -18.16
N PHE A 218 18.08 41.72 -18.91
CA PHE A 218 17.69 40.36 -18.61
C PHE A 218 18.87 39.39 -18.69
N ALA A 219 19.68 39.45 -19.75
CA ALA A 219 20.80 38.54 -19.96
C ALA A 219 21.82 38.50 -18.79
N PRO A 220 22.39 39.61 -18.30
CA PRO A 220 23.33 39.58 -17.18
C PRO A 220 22.68 39.14 -15.87
N MET A 221 21.42 39.53 -15.61
CA MET A 221 20.71 39.10 -14.41
C MET A 221 20.38 37.61 -14.42
N TRP A 222 20.03 37.08 -15.59
CA TRP A 222 19.84 35.65 -15.78
C TRP A 222 21.16 34.87 -15.61
N PHE A 223 22.27 35.38 -16.13
CA PHE A 223 23.60 34.79 -15.91
C PHE A 223 23.99 34.79 -14.41
N LEU A 224 23.71 35.87 -13.68
CA LEU A 224 23.92 35.93 -12.24
C LEU A 224 23.08 34.88 -11.48
N LEU A 225 21.82 34.67 -11.87
CA LEU A 225 20.97 33.61 -11.31
C LEU A 225 21.52 32.21 -11.61
N ILE A 226 22.10 31.98 -12.78
CA ILE A 226 22.78 30.72 -13.12
C ILE A 226 23.97 30.48 -12.19
N LEU A 227 24.80 31.50 -11.95
CA LEU A 227 25.95 31.37 -11.07
C LEU A 227 25.53 31.08 -9.63
N LEU A 228 24.46 31.73 -9.14
CA LEU A 228 23.86 31.42 -7.84
C LEU A 228 23.29 30.00 -7.79
N ASN A 229 22.67 29.51 -8.87
CA ASN A 229 22.20 28.12 -8.96
C ASN A 229 23.36 27.11 -8.93
N PHE A 230 24.48 27.42 -9.58
CA PHE A 230 25.64 26.55 -9.62
C PHE A 230 26.20 26.29 -8.21
N VAL A 231 26.25 27.34 -7.38
CA VAL A 231 26.63 27.23 -5.95
C VAL A 231 25.69 26.29 -5.17
N GLN A 232 24.39 26.30 -5.48
CA GLN A 232 23.39 25.48 -4.79
C GLN A 232 23.30 24.05 -5.33
N ALA A 233 23.76 23.81 -6.56
CA ALA A 233 23.57 22.54 -7.26
C ALA A 233 24.10 21.32 -6.50
N PRO A 234 25.30 21.34 -5.86
CA PRO A 234 25.78 20.20 -5.08
C PRO A 234 24.87 19.85 -3.90
N PHE A 235 24.33 20.86 -3.21
CA PHE A 235 23.41 20.66 -2.09
C PHE A 235 22.08 20.06 -2.55
N PHE A 236 21.52 20.55 -3.66
CA PHE A 236 20.31 19.98 -4.23
C PHE A 236 20.53 18.57 -4.78
N ALA A 237 21.71 18.25 -5.30
CA ALA A 237 22.04 16.90 -5.75
C ALA A 237 22.08 15.91 -4.58
N VAL A 238 22.75 16.28 -3.48
CA VAL A 238 22.78 15.46 -2.25
C VAL A 238 21.38 15.33 -1.66
N PHE A 239 20.61 16.43 -1.60
CA PHE A 239 19.23 16.41 -1.10
C PHE A 239 18.31 15.53 -1.97
N ARG A 240 18.42 15.63 -3.30
CA ARG A 240 17.70 14.75 -4.24
C ARG A 240 18.05 13.30 -4.00
N TRP A 241 19.33 12.97 -3.85
CA TRP A 241 19.75 11.61 -3.62
C TRP A 241 19.21 11.07 -2.29
N ALA A 242 19.33 11.85 -1.20
CA ALA A 242 18.79 11.49 0.10
C ALA A 242 17.26 11.27 0.05
N THR A 243 16.51 12.18 -0.57
CA THR A 243 15.04 12.05 -0.71
C THR A 243 14.64 10.86 -1.58
N LEU A 244 15.40 10.56 -2.65
CA LEU A 244 15.17 9.37 -3.48
C LEU A 244 15.45 8.08 -2.71
N VAL A 245 16.52 8.00 -1.93
CA VAL A 245 16.83 6.82 -1.10
C VAL A 245 15.75 6.62 -0.04
N ILE A 246 15.33 7.67 0.65
CA ILE A 246 14.25 7.61 1.65
C ILE A 246 12.95 7.17 0.97
N ASN A 247 12.58 7.79 -0.14
CA ASN A 247 11.34 7.46 -0.84
C ASN A 247 11.38 6.05 -1.44
N ALA A 248 12.51 5.60 -1.98
CA ALA A 248 12.67 4.24 -2.49
C ALA A 248 12.57 3.22 -1.35
N THR A 249 13.17 3.52 -0.21
CA THR A 249 13.10 2.67 0.99
C THR A 249 11.66 2.57 1.50
N LEU A 250 10.95 3.70 1.62
CA LEU A 250 9.54 3.72 2.02
C LEU A 250 8.61 3.12 0.95
N SER A 251 8.93 3.27 -0.33
CA SER A 251 8.11 2.70 -1.42
C SER A 251 8.31 1.19 -1.54
N SER A 252 9.52 0.69 -1.28
CA SER A 252 9.86 -0.74 -1.36
C SER A 252 9.11 -1.61 -0.36
N THR A 253 8.54 -0.99 0.68
CA THR A 253 7.75 -1.72 1.68
C THR A 253 6.29 -1.87 1.27
N TYR A 254 5.79 -1.10 0.29
CA TYR A 254 4.43 -1.25 -0.22
C TYR A 254 4.34 -2.33 -1.30
N ILE A 255 3.79 -3.48 -0.93
CA ILE A 255 3.59 -4.61 -1.84
C ILE A 255 2.65 -4.28 -3.02
N HIS A 256 1.75 -3.31 -2.87
CA HIS A 256 0.78 -2.94 -3.90
C HIS A 256 1.33 -1.94 -4.93
N THR A 257 2.60 -1.54 -4.83
CA THR A 257 3.27 -0.68 -5.81
C THR A 257 4.44 -1.42 -6.45
N CYS A 258 4.55 -1.38 -7.78
CA CYS A 258 5.70 -1.95 -8.47
C CYS A 258 6.74 -0.87 -8.73
N ALA A 259 7.96 -1.05 -8.23
CA ALA A 259 9.07 -0.16 -8.53
C ALA A 259 9.64 -0.36 -9.95
N VAL A 260 9.26 -1.47 -10.59
CA VAL A 260 9.80 -1.91 -11.87
C VAL A 260 8.79 -1.63 -12.98
N SER A 261 9.28 -1.38 -14.20
CA SER A 261 8.44 -1.29 -15.40
C SER A 261 7.57 -2.53 -15.59
N GLU A 262 6.38 -2.38 -16.18
CA GLU A 262 5.42 -3.46 -16.44
C GLU A 262 6.04 -4.69 -17.13
N ALA A 263 6.94 -4.48 -18.10
CA ALA A 263 7.62 -5.57 -18.82
C ALA A 263 8.48 -6.48 -17.93
N ARG A 264 8.88 -6.00 -16.76
CA ARG A 264 9.75 -6.71 -15.80
C ARG A 264 9.07 -6.89 -14.45
N MET A 265 7.74 -6.81 -14.40
CA MET A 265 6.93 -6.98 -13.20
C MET A 265 7.22 -8.31 -12.48
N SER A 266 7.59 -9.37 -13.21
CA SER A 266 7.95 -10.67 -12.64
C SER A 266 9.22 -10.66 -11.77
N LEU A 267 10.06 -9.61 -11.86
CA LEU A 267 11.22 -9.42 -10.99
C LEU A 267 10.85 -8.90 -9.61
N ASP A 268 9.61 -8.44 -9.43
CA ASP A 268 9.06 -8.01 -8.14
C ASP A 268 8.10 -9.09 -7.62
N PRO A 269 8.58 -10.08 -6.86
CA PRO A 269 7.76 -11.20 -6.42
C PRO A 269 6.63 -10.76 -5.48
N GLY A 270 6.81 -9.67 -4.73
CA GLY A 270 5.79 -9.14 -3.84
C GLY A 270 4.62 -8.57 -4.63
N TYR A 271 4.90 -7.62 -5.52
CA TYR A 271 3.87 -7.06 -6.38
C TYR A 271 3.22 -8.12 -7.27
N TYR A 272 4.03 -9.03 -7.83
CA TYR A 272 3.54 -10.09 -8.71
C TYR A 272 2.60 -11.08 -8.00
N ALA A 273 2.90 -11.44 -6.74
CA ALA A 273 1.99 -12.26 -5.94
C ALA A 273 0.69 -11.51 -5.59
N PHE A 274 0.79 -10.22 -5.28
CA PHE A 274 -0.37 -9.36 -4.98
C PHE A 274 -1.31 -9.20 -6.18
N ILE A 275 -0.78 -8.85 -7.35
CA ILE A 275 -1.59 -8.69 -8.58
C ILE A 275 -2.19 -10.04 -9.00
N SER A 276 -1.44 -11.14 -8.89
CA SER A 276 -1.93 -12.50 -9.22
C SER A 276 -3.06 -12.95 -8.30
N LEU A 277 -2.96 -12.64 -7.00
CA LEU A 277 -4.03 -12.88 -6.04
C LEU A 277 -5.27 -12.04 -6.38
N THR A 278 -5.09 -10.74 -6.61
CA THR A 278 -6.18 -9.81 -6.93
C THR A 278 -6.89 -10.19 -8.24
N PHE A 279 -6.12 -10.59 -9.25
CA PHE A 279 -6.64 -11.10 -10.53
C PHE A 279 -7.42 -12.40 -10.34
N THR A 280 -6.85 -13.36 -9.61
CA THR A 280 -7.51 -14.63 -9.32
C THR A 280 -8.81 -14.43 -8.55
N GLN A 281 -8.80 -13.56 -7.54
CA GLN A 281 -9.97 -13.24 -6.73
C GLN A 281 -11.04 -12.54 -7.57
N SER A 282 -10.69 -11.53 -8.36
CA SER A 282 -11.66 -10.82 -9.22
C SER A 282 -12.24 -11.71 -10.33
N ALA A 283 -11.43 -12.60 -10.92
CA ALA A 283 -11.89 -13.53 -11.94
C ALA A 283 -12.81 -14.64 -11.40
N ARG A 284 -12.49 -15.19 -10.21
CA ARG A 284 -13.27 -16.28 -9.60
C ARG A 284 -14.47 -15.78 -8.80
N ARG A 285 -14.33 -14.66 -8.08
CA ARG A 285 -15.39 -14.05 -7.24
C ARG A 285 -16.08 -12.88 -7.94
N ASN A 286 -16.27 -12.98 -9.26
CA ASN A 286 -17.07 -11.99 -9.97
C ASN A 286 -18.52 -12.03 -9.44
N LEU A 287 -18.91 -10.99 -8.70
CA LEU A 287 -20.21 -10.90 -8.05
C LEU A 287 -21.34 -10.90 -9.08
N VAL A 288 -21.18 -10.19 -10.20
CA VAL A 288 -22.16 -10.17 -11.29
C VAL A 288 -22.39 -11.57 -11.85
N ARG A 289 -21.31 -12.32 -12.13
CA ARG A 289 -21.40 -13.72 -12.58
C ARG A 289 -22.10 -14.59 -11.54
N THR A 290 -21.78 -14.41 -10.27
CA THR A 290 -22.34 -15.22 -9.17
C THR A 290 -23.83 -14.94 -9.01
N CYS A 291 -24.22 -13.66 -8.95
CA CYS A 291 -25.62 -13.23 -8.91
C CYS A 291 -26.39 -13.70 -10.14
N PHE A 292 -25.79 -13.65 -11.33
CA PHE A 292 -26.40 -14.16 -12.55
C PHE A 292 -26.66 -15.67 -12.49
N ILE A 293 -25.68 -16.46 -12.02
CA ILE A 293 -25.85 -17.91 -11.82
C ILE A 293 -26.93 -18.17 -10.78
N SER A 294 -26.94 -17.44 -9.66
CA SER A 294 -27.97 -17.57 -8.62
C SER A 294 -29.36 -17.19 -9.11
N ALA A 295 -29.48 -16.22 -10.03
CA ALA A 295 -30.74 -15.87 -10.66
C ALA A 295 -31.22 -16.94 -11.65
N LEU A 296 -30.30 -17.53 -12.42
CA LEU A 296 -30.61 -18.57 -13.42
C LEU A 296 -30.94 -19.91 -12.77
N MET A 297 -30.20 -20.25 -11.70
CA MET A 297 -30.34 -21.48 -10.95
C MET A 297 -30.39 -21.15 -9.44
N PRO A 298 -31.53 -20.68 -8.91
CA PRO A 298 -31.64 -20.39 -7.47
C PRO A 298 -31.40 -21.63 -6.59
N GLN A 299 -31.42 -22.82 -7.19
CA GLN A 299 -31.10 -24.09 -6.55
C GLN A 299 -29.60 -24.32 -6.36
N THR A 300 -28.70 -23.66 -7.10
CA THR A 300 -27.24 -23.89 -6.97
C THR A 300 -26.69 -23.46 -5.62
N GLN A 301 -27.39 -22.58 -4.90
CA GLN A 301 -27.02 -22.16 -3.54
C GLN A 301 -27.84 -22.84 -2.44
N ARG A 302 -28.85 -23.64 -2.79
CA ARG A 302 -29.64 -24.39 -1.79
C ARG A 302 -28.92 -25.71 -1.52
N ALA A 303 -28.32 -25.83 -0.35
CA ALA A 303 -27.64 -27.07 0.07
C ALA A 303 -28.61 -28.27 0.11
N ARG A 304 -29.86 -28.07 0.58
CA ARG A 304 -30.99 -29.00 0.48
C ARG A 304 -32.31 -28.23 0.51
N GLY A 305 -33.31 -28.69 -0.23
CA GLY A 305 -34.68 -28.19 -0.11
C GLY A 305 -35.60 -28.73 -1.23
N PRO A 306 -36.86 -29.05 -0.91
CA PRO A 306 -37.81 -29.53 -1.91
C PRO A 306 -38.08 -28.45 -2.95
N LYS A 307 -38.15 -28.87 -4.22
CA LYS A 307 -38.54 -28.00 -5.33
C LYS A 307 -40.02 -27.65 -5.14
N ALA A 308 -40.35 -26.35 -5.16
CA ALA A 308 -41.74 -25.93 -5.10
C ALA A 308 -42.51 -26.53 -6.29
N LYS A 309 -43.57 -27.28 -6.02
CA LYS A 309 -44.48 -27.78 -7.05
C LYS A 309 -45.24 -26.57 -7.60
N THR A 310 -45.23 -26.39 -8.92
CA THR A 310 -46.05 -25.37 -9.58
C THR A 310 -47.26 -26.09 -10.17
N GLU A 311 -48.47 -25.61 -9.87
CA GLU A 311 -49.75 -26.20 -10.34
C GLU A 311 -50.16 -25.73 -11.75
N GLU A 312 -49.47 -24.74 -12.32
CA GLU A 312 -49.74 -24.20 -13.66
C GLU A 312 -49.23 -25.14 -14.75
N ASP A 313 -49.99 -25.26 -15.86
CA ASP A 313 -49.58 -26.00 -17.06
C ASP A 313 -48.19 -25.49 -17.52
N PRO A 314 -47.17 -26.37 -17.57
CA PRO A 314 -45.80 -25.96 -17.91
C PRO A 314 -45.70 -25.25 -19.27
N ASP A 315 -46.56 -25.55 -20.23
CA ASP A 315 -46.44 -25.02 -21.59
C ASP A 315 -47.02 -23.61 -21.75
N GLU A 316 -48.15 -23.31 -21.10
CA GLU A 316 -48.71 -21.96 -21.06
C GLU A 316 -47.74 -21.00 -20.34
N ARG A 317 -47.20 -21.45 -19.20
CA ARG A 317 -46.19 -20.68 -18.45
C ARG A 317 -44.95 -20.40 -19.29
N ARG A 318 -44.44 -21.41 -20.01
CA ARG A 318 -43.27 -21.25 -20.92
C ARG A 318 -43.56 -20.23 -22.02
N ARG A 319 -44.77 -20.24 -22.59
CA ARG A 319 -45.17 -19.29 -23.64
C ARG A 319 -45.20 -17.85 -23.12
N ARG A 320 -45.92 -17.61 -22.02
CA ARG A 320 -46.01 -16.28 -21.37
C ARG A 320 -44.62 -15.71 -21.06
N LEU A 321 -43.72 -16.55 -20.53
CA LEU A 321 -42.34 -16.15 -20.25
C LEU A 321 -41.54 -15.80 -21.52
N ARG A 322 -41.73 -16.52 -22.64
CA ARG A 322 -41.05 -16.21 -23.91
C ARG A 322 -41.48 -14.86 -24.46
N ILE A 323 -42.78 -14.55 -24.46
CA ILE A 323 -43.30 -13.26 -24.93
C ILE A 323 -42.73 -12.13 -24.06
N ARG A 324 -42.84 -12.27 -22.73
CA ARG A 324 -42.30 -11.30 -21.77
C ARG A 324 -40.80 -11.06 -21.96
N ASN A 325 -40.00 -12.12 -22.11
CA ASN A 325 -38.56 -12.01 -22.30
C ASN A 325 -38.21 -11.30 -23.62
N LYS A 326 -38.95 -11.53 -24.70
CA LYS A 326 -38.75 -10.83 -25.97
C LYS A 326 -39.07 -9.34 -25.86
N LEU A 327 -40.17 -8.99 -25.19
CA LEU A 327 -40.52 -7.58 -24.93
C LEU A 327 -39.44 -6.88 -24.11
N TRP A 328 -38.92 -7.53 -23.05
CA TRP A 328 -37.81 -6.99 -22.27
C TRP A 328 -36.56 -6.76 -23.10
N VAL A 329 -36.20 -7.71 -23.96
CA VAL A 329 -35.07 -7.55 -24.88
C VAL A 329 -35.27 -6.36 -25.83
N ALA A 330 -36.50 -6.17 -26.35
CA ALA A 330 -36.82 -5.03 -27.19
C ALA A 330 -36.66 -3.70 -26.43
N VAL A 331 -37.13 -3.61 -25.18
CA VAL A 331 -36.95 -2.43 -24.32
C VAL A 331 -35.46 -2.18 -24.02
N THR A 332 -34.68 -3.22 -23.70
CA THR A 332 -33.25 -3.08 -23.46
C THR A 332 -32.52 -2.56 -24.69
N LEU A 333 -32.81 -3.11 -25.88
CA LEU A 333 -32.24 -2.60 -27.13
C LEU A 333 -32.73 -1.21 -27.49
N TRP A 334 -33.97 -0.88 -27.13
CA TRP A 334 -34.50 0.47 -27.34
C TRP A 334 -33.65 1.49 -26.60
N ASN A 335 -33.42 1.26 -25.30
CA ASN A 335 -32.67 2.14 -24.42
C ASN A 335 -31.15 2.14 -24.64
N ASN A 336 -30.58 1.08 -25.24
CA ASN A 336 -29.13 0.91 -25.44
C ASN A 336 -28.83 0.70 -26.93
N PRO A 337 -28.85 1.76 -27.76
CA PRO A 337 -28.73 1.65 -29.21
C PRO A 337 -27.38 1.08 -29.68
N GLU A 338 -26.30 1.32 -28.96
CA GLU A 338 -24.95 0.82 -29.24
C GLU A 338 -24.87 -0.71 -29.27
N ILE A 339 -25.65 -1.39 -28.42
CA ILE A 339 -25.68 -2.85 -28.33
C ILE A 339 -26.42 -3.47 -29.54
N ARG A 340 -27.23 -2.70 -30.27
CA ARG A 340 -27.96 -3.20 -31.45
C ARG A 340 -27.02 -3.71 -32.53
N SER A 341 -25.87 -3.06 -32.71
CA SER A 341 -24.88 -3.41 -33.74
C SER A 341 -24.13 -4.71 -33.44
N THR A 342 -23.93 -5.03 -32.14
CA THR A 342 -23.21 -6.22 -31.70
C THR A 342 -24.10 -7.46 -31.66
N ARG A 343 -25.42 -7.28 -31.81
CA ARG A 343 -26.38 -8.38 -31.81
C ARG A 343 -26.40 -9.08 -33.16
N ARG A 344 -26.24 -10.41 -33.13
CA ARG A 344 -26.24 -11.27 -34.33
C ARG A 344 -27.60 -11.42 -35.02
N ILE A 345 -28.70 -11.14 -34.32
CA ILE A 345 -30.07 -11.36 -34.81
C ILE A 345 -30.63 -10.02 -35.31
N SER A 346 -31.15 -10.01 -36.54
CA SER A 346 -31.80 -8.83 -37.10
C SER A 346 -33.15 -8.55 -36.44
N LYS A 347 -33.54 -7.26 -36.40
CA LYS A 347 -34.82 -6.82 -35.84
C LYS A 347 -36.01 -7.53 -36.49
N ASP A 348 -35.99 -7.67 -37.81
CA ASP A 348 -37.09 -8.27 -38.57
C ASP A 348 -37.32 -9.73 -38.18
N ARG A 349 -36.23 -10.49 -37.95
CA ARG A 349 -36.32 -11.88 -37.51
C ARG A 349 -36.93 -12.01 -36.12
N GLU A 350 -36.71 -11.02 -35.25
CA GLU A 350 -37.31 -11.00 -33.92
C GLU A 350 -38.78 -10.63 -33.93
N PHE A 351 -39.16 -9.63 -34.73
CA PHE A 351 -40.55 -9.25 -34.91
C PHE A 351 -41.36 -10.40 -35.50
N ALA A 352 -40.85 -11.07 -36.55
CA ALA A 352 -41.49 -12.26 -37.13
C ALA A 352 -41.68 -13.36 -36.09
N SER A 353 -40.64 -13.62 -35.27
CA SER A 353 -40.71 -14.65 -34.22
C SER A 353 -41.64 -14.25 -33.06
N LEU A 354 -41.84 -12.96 -32.78
CA LEU A 354 -42.78 -12.48 -31.76
C LEU A 354 -44.22 -12.59 -32.29
N ALA A 355 -44.45 -12.18 -33.53
CA ALA A 355 -45.75 -12.32 -34.20
C ALA A 355 -46.21 -13.78 -34.21
N SER A 356 -45.33 -14.73 -34.54
CA SER A 356 -45.67 -16.17 -34.52
C SER A 356 -46.02 -16.72 -33.13
N LEU A 357 -45.53 -16.09 -32.05
CA LEU A 357 -45.87 -16.48 -30.68
C LEU A 357 -47.19 -15.89 -30.19
N VAL A 358 -47.66 -14.81 -30.81
CA VAL A 358 -48.94 -14.17 -30.47
C VAL A 358 -50.07 -14.84 -31.26
N MET A 359 -49.90 -14.98 -32.59
CA MET A 359 -50.95 -15.51 -33.49
C MET A 359 -51.34 -16.97 -33.20
N ARG A 360 -50.50 -17.75 -32.51
CA ARG A 360 -50.80 -19.14 -32.12
C ARG A 360 -51.84 -19.26 -31.00
N ASP A 361 -52.32 -18.14 -30.41
CA ASP A 361 -53.40 -18.16 -29.41
C ASP A 361 -54.76 -18.32 -30.10
N ASP A 362 -54.88 -17.78 -31.33
CA ASP A 362 -56.15 -17.71 -32.03
C ASP A 362 -56.56 -19.08 -32.64
N GLU A 363 -55.60 -19.97 -32.93
CA GLU A 363 -55.87 -21.28 -33.55
C GLU A 363 -56.25 -22.39 -32.55
N HIS A 364 -56.00 -22.22 -31.25
CA HIS A 364 -56.32 -23.24 -30.23
C HIS A 364 -57.44 -22.83 -29.26
N GLY A 365 -57.93 -21.59 -29.33
CA GLY A 365 -59.07 -21.11 -28.53
C GLY A 365 -60.46 -21.56 -29.01
N GLY A 366 -60.56 -22.36 -30.08
CA GLY A 366 -61.82 -22.58 -30.81
C GLY A 366 -62.54 -23.92 -30.58
N LEU A 367 -61.95 -24.91 -29.90
CA LEU A 367 -62.62 -26.18 -29.66
C LEU A 367 -62.61 -26.49 -28.15
N PRO A 368 -63.76 -26.41 -27.46
CA PRO A 368 -63.84 -26.85 -26.08
C PRO A 368 -63.47 -28.33 -26.03
N SER A 369 -62.35 -28.65 -25.37
CA SER A 369 -62.04 -30.02 -25.01
C SER A 369 -63.12 -30.48 -24.06
N ALA A 370 -64.08 -31.25 -24.57
CA ALA A 370 -65.07 -31.93 -23.76
C ALA A 370 -64.32 -32.83 -22.78
N SER A 371 -64.11 -32.35 -21.55
CA SER A 371 -63.59 -33.18 -20.48
C SER A 371 -64.71 -34.12 -20.07
N THR A 372 -64.67 -35.33 -20.62
CA THR A 372 -65.30 -36.49 -20.00
C THR A 372 -64.65 -36.68 -18.64
N LYS A 373 -65.29 -36.12 -17.60
CA LYS A 373 -65.14 -36.57 -16.22
C LYS A 373 -65.60 -38.03 -16.19
N ASP A 374 -64.65 -38.95 -16.20
CA ASP A 374 -64.88 -40.31 -15.70
C ASP A 374 -64.63 -40.30 -14.20
N ASP A 375 -65.71 -40.43 -13.43
CA ASP A 375 -65.71 -40.73 -12.02
C ASP A 375 -65.24 -42.17 -11.80
N ARG A 376 -64.08 -42.36 -11.14
CA ARG A 376 -63.75 -43.56 -10.35
C ARG A 376 -62.81 -43.24 -9.19
#